data_AF-A0AB39BX48-F1
#
_entry.id   AF-A0AB39BX48-F1
#
_cell.length_a   1.000
_cell.length_b   1.000
_cell.length_c   1.000
_cell.angle_alpha   90.00
_cell.angle_beta   90.00
_cell.angle_gamma   90.00
#
_symmetry.space_group_name_H-M   'P 1'
#
loop_
_entity.id
_entity.type
_entity.pdbx_description
1 polymer ?
#
loop_
_entity_poly.entity_id
_entity_poly.type
_entity_poly.pdbx_seq_one_letter_code
_entity_poly.pdbx_strand_id
1 'polypeptide(L)'
;MYICHFCHTNTSEAFVGSKNQAKVYSCFTCFIKTLKPFEFDGELVYYPLFGIRDIQAKDSVAYYDKEGNEIARVFLKSYEEGFLCFLKETILEETNLTPEDIKLVIEPFDILLKE
;
A
#
# COMPACT_ATOMS: atom_id res chain seq x y z
N MET A 1 -2.83 19.56 3.79
CA MET A 1 -1.67 19.93 2.95
C MET A 1 -0.42 19.46 3.68
N TYR A 2 0.28 18.49 3.11
CA TYR A 2 1.42 17.82 3.73
C TYR A 2 2.70 18.09 2.93
N ILE A 3 3.85 18.04 3.60
CA ILE A 3 5.16 18.14 2.95
C ILE A 3 5.80 16.77 2.98
N CYS A 4 6.09 16.22 1.80
CA CYS A 4 6.81 14.95 1.71
C CYS A 4 8.19 15.07 2.36
N HIS A 5 8.50 14.20 3.33
CA HIS A 5 9.77 14.21 4.05
C HIS A 5 10.97 13.85 3.17
N PHE A 6 10.75 13.15 2.05
CA PHE A 6 11.82 12.65 1.18
C PHE A 6 12.16 13.58 0.02
N CYS A 7 11.18 14.31 -0.52
CA CYS A 7 11.38 15.17 -1.68
C CYS A 7 10.88 16.61 -1.48
N HIS A 8 10.35 16.94 -0.31
CA HIS A 8 9.88 18.27 0.08
C HIS A 8 8.76 18.86 -0.81
N THR A 9 8.09 18.03 -1.62
CA THR A 9 6.93 18.46 -2.40
C THR A 9 5.69 18.60 -1.53
N ASN A 10 4.87 19.62 -1.81
CA ASN A 10 3.54 19.77 -1.21
C ASN A 10 2.55 18.79 -1.85
N THR A 11 1.74 18.14 -1.01
CA THR A 11 0.68 17.22 -1.44
C THR A 11 -0.62 17.50 -0.70
N SER A 12 -1.75 17.21 -1.34
CA SER A 12 -3.06 17.23 -0.68
C SER A 12 -3.23 16.06 0.28
N GLU A 13 -2.72 14.88 -0.10
CA GLU A 13 -2.77 13.63 0.65
C GLU A 13 -1.35 13.09 0.86
N ALA A 14 -1.11 12.39 1.97
CA ALA A 14 0.21 11.80 2.25
C ALA A 14 0.11 10.46 2.96
N PHE A 15 1.05 9.58 2.60
CA PHE A 15 1.36 8.34 3.31
C PHE A 15 2.03 8.67 4.62
N VAL A 16 1.36 8.39 5.74
CA VAL A 16 1.88 8.65 7.08
C VAL A 16 2.62 7.40 7.56
N GLY A 17 3.83 7.58 8.07
CA GLY A 17 4.60 6.53 8.74
C GLY A 17 5.25 7.06 10.01
N SER A 18 6.06 6.22 10.66
CA SER A 18 6.92 6.66 11.76
C SER A 18 8.38 6.31 11.50
N LYS A 19 9.28 7.25 11.83
CA LYS A 19 10.74 7.07 11.81
C LYS A 19 11.30 7.66 13.08
N ASN A 20 12.05 6.87 13.86
CA ASN A 20 12.62 7.31 15.14
C ASN A 20 11.56 7.96 16.07
N GLN A 21 10.36 7.37 16.15
CA GLN A 21 9.21 7.89 16.91
C GLN A 21 8.60 9.22 16.42
N ALA A 22 9.11 9.81 15.33
CA ALA A 22 8.50 10.97 14.69
C ALA A 22 7.56 10.54 13.55
N LYS A 23 6.41 11.22 13.41
CA LYS A 23 5.53 11.08 12.24
C LYS A 23 6.26 11.56 10.99
N VAL A 24 6.14 10.79 9.91
CA VAL A 24 6.71 11.10 8.59
C VAL A 24 5.59 11.11 7.57
N TYR A 25 5.54 12.14 6.74
CA TYR A 25 4.61 12.22 5.61
C TYR A 25 5.36 11.95 4.30
N SER A 26 4.79 11.15 3.41
CA SER A 26 5.38 10.83 2.11
C SER A 26 4.37 11.01 0.98
N CYS A 27 4.81 11.56 -0.15
CA CYS A 27 4.04 11.44 -1.39
C CYS A 27 4.08 9.99 -1.89
N PHE A 28 3.15 9.61 -2.77
CA PHE A 28 3.06 8.27 -3.34
C PHE A 28 4.39 7.82 -3.99
N THR A 29 4.99 8.68 -4.82
CA THR A 29 6.24 8.37 -5.52
C THR A 29 7.39 8.03 -4.56
N CYS A 30 7.51 8.76 -3.45
CA CYS A 30 8.52 8.49 -2.44
C CYS A 30 8.14 7.27 -1.58
N PHE A 31 6.85 7.08 -1.29
CA PHE A 31 6.35 5.95 -0.52
C PHE A 31 6.69 4.63 -1.22
N ILE A 32 6.37 4.50 -2.50
CA ILE A 32 6.68 3.32 -3.32
C ILE A 32 8.18 2.96 -3.27
N LYS A 33 9.07 3.96 -3.31
CA LYS A 33 10.54 3.73 -3.23
C LYS A 33 11.00 3.17 -1.88
N THR A 34 10.17 3.32 -0.85
CA THR A 34 10.44 2.81 0.50
C THR A 34 9.80 1.44 0.72
N LEU A 35 9.15 0.86 -0.28
CA LEU A 35 8.55 -0.47 -0.15
C LEU A 35 9.57 -1.54 -0.52
N LYS A 36 9.66 -2.61 0.27
CA LYS A 36 10.32 -3.85 -0.16
C LYS A 36 9.26 -4.83 -0.64
N PRO A 37 9.41 -5.38 -1.86
CA PRO A 37 8.54 -6.44 -2.31
C PRO A 37 8.84 -7.74 -1.54
N PHE A 38 7.80 -8.50 -1.27
CA PHE A 38 7.89 -9.88 -0.80
C PHE A 38 6.72 -10.68 -1.36
N GLU A 39 6.84 -12.00 -1.40
CA GLU A 39 5.76 -12.87 -1.88
C GLU A 39 4.74 -13.09 -0.76
N PHE A 40 3.47 -12.83 -1.08
CA PHE A 40 2.32 -13.12 -0.21
C PHE A 40 1.17 -13.58 -1.09
N ASP A 41 0.60 -14.76 -0.81
CA ASP A 41 -0.51 -15.32 -1.59
C ASP A 41 -0.23 -15.50 -3.09
N GLY A 42 1.01 -15.84 -3.46
CA GLY A 42 1.42 -15.92 -4.87
C GLY A 42 1.54 -14.57 -5.58
N GLU A 43 1.33 -13.47 -4.87
CA GLU A 43 1.43 -12.10 -5.38
C GLU A 43 2.67 -11.39 -4.85
N LEU A 44 3.19 -10.45 -5.65
CA LEU A 44 4.24 -9.54 -5.21
C LEU A 44 3.61 -8.40 -4.42
N VAL A 45 3.70 -8.49 -3.09
CA VAL A 45 3.12 -7.52 -2.18
C VAL A 45 4.20 -6.64 -1.57
N TYR A 46 3.88 -5.36 -1.42
CA TYR A 46 4.79 -4.35 -0.93
C TYR A 46 4.50 -4.03 0.53
N TYR A 47 5.53 -4.07 1.39
CA TYR A 47 5.42 -3.67 2.79
C TYR A 47 6.18 -2.36 3.05
N PRO A 48 5.57 -1.36 3.72
CA PRO A 48 6.25 -0.14 4.11
C PRO A 48 7.47 -0.43 4.99
N LEU A 49 8.65 0.05 4.60
CA LEU A 49 9.85 -0.06 5.44
C LEU A 49 9.80 0.82 6.69
N PHE A 50 8.85 1.77 6.77
CA PHE A 50 8.64 2.61 7.94
C PHE A 50 7.57 1.98 8.83
N GLY A 51 7.94 1.65 10.08
CA GLY A 51 7.04 0.98 11.02
C GLY A 51 6.95 -0.54 10.86
N ILE A 52 8.02 -1.18 10.36
CA ILE A 52 8.08 -2.64 10.20
C ILE A 52 7.75 -3.32 11.53
N ARG A 53 6.63 -4.04 11.54
CA ARG A 53 6.23 -5.00 12.57
C ARG A 53 5.76 -6.27 11.88
N ASP A 54 5.51 -7.32 12.64
CA ASP A 54 4.87 -8.51 12.08
C ASP A 54 3.50 -8.14 11.49
N ILE A 55 3.17 -8.79 10.36
CA ILE A 55 1.85 -8.66 9.73
C ILE A 55 0.81 -9.22 10.70
N GLN A 56 -0.22 -8.43 10.96
CA GLN A 56 -1.29 -8.77 11.88
C GLN A 56 -2.60 -8.96 11.12
N ALA A 57 -3.49 -9.79 11.67
CA ALA A 57 -4.83 -9.99 11.10
C ALA A 57 -5.63 -8.68 10.96
N LYS A 58 -5.31 -7.62 11.70
CA LYS A 58 -6.00 -6.33 11.55
C LYS A 58 -5.54 -5.53 10.33
N ASP A 59 -4.40 -5.87 9.76
CA ASP A 59 -3.83 -5.16 8.61
C ASP A 59 -4.68 -5.39 7.36
N SER A 60 -4.40 -4.65 6.30
CA SER A 60 -5.12 -4.77 5.04
C SER A 60 -4.17 -4.75 3.85
N VAL A 61 -4.56 -5.36 2.74
CA VAL A 61 -3.90 -5.22 1.45
C VAL A 61 -4.70 -4.21 0.63
N ALA A 62 -4.08 -3.09 0.28
CA ALA A 62 -4.64 -2.10 -0.63
C ALA A 62 -4.08 -2.29 -2.04
N TYR A 63 -4.96 -2.16 -3.04
CA TYR A 63 -4.63 -2.20 -4.45
C TYR A 63 -4.54 -0.77 -4.95
N TYR A 64 -3.36 -0.37 -5.41
CA TYR A 64 -3.13 0.96 -5.98
C TYR A 64 -2.91 0.87 -7.48
N ASP A 65 -3.48 1.81 -8.22
CA ASP A 65 -3.07 2.04 -9.61
C ASP A 65 -1.69 2.74 -9.68
N LYS A 66 -1.18 2.94 -10.90
CA LYS A 66 0.08 3.65 -11.16
C LYS A 66 0.09 5.11 -10.72
N GLU A 67 -1.07 5.72 -10.53
CA GLU A 67 -1.24 7.11 -10.09
C GLU A 67 -1.33 7.22 -8.56
N GLY A 68 -1.54 6.09 -7.87
CA GLY A 68 -1.68 6.01 -6.42
C GLY A 68 -3.12 6.11 -5.93
N ASN A 69 -4.11 5.90 -6.80
CA ASN A 69 -5.51 5.79 -6.41
C ASN A 69 -5.78 4.38 -5.88
N GLU A 70 -6.50 4.29 -4.76
CA GLU A 70 -6.93 3.01 -4.20
C GLU A 70 -8.08 2.44 -5.03
N ILE A 71 -7.89 1.26 -5.59
CA ILE A 71 -8.87 0.53 -6.39
C ILE A 71 -9.71 -0.38 -5.48
N ALA A 72 -9.06 -1.07 -4.56
CA ALA A 72 -9.70 -2.04 -3.67
C ALA A 72 -8.87 -2.23 -2.38
N ARG A 73 -9.52 -2.76 -1.34
CA ARG A 73 -8.90 -3.09 -0.05
C ARG A 73 -9.43 -4.40 0.50
N VAL A 74 -8.52 -5.26 0.93
CA VAL A 74 -8.82 -6.54 1.57
C VAL A 74 -8.28 -6.54 2.99
N PHE A 75 -9.16 -6.66 3.99
CA PHE A 75 -8.72 -6.80 5.38
C PHE A 75 -8.22 -8.22 5.63
N LEU A 76 -7.03 -8.36 6.20
CA LEU A 76 -6.42 -9.67 6.48
C LEU A 76 -7.22 -10.50 7.50
N LYS A 77 -8.11 -9.86 8.27
CA LYS A 77 -8.99 -10.54 9.23
C LYS A 77 -9.99 -11.47 8.54
N SER A 78 -10.38 -11.13 7.31
CA SER A 78 -11.35 -11.84 6.49
C SER A 78 -10.72 -12.39 5.21
N TYR A 79 -9.39 -12.43 5.15
CA TYR A 79 -8.65 -12.94 4.00
C TYR A 79 -8.64 -14.46 3.99
N GLU A 80 -8.82 -15.03 2.79
CA GLU A 80 -8.63 -16.44 2.49
C GLU A 80 -7.54 -16.57 1.42
N GLU A 81 -6.73 -17.62 1.51
CA GLU A 81 -5.66 -17.91 0.54
C GLU A 81 -6.22 -18.03 -0.89
N GLY A 82 -5.54 -17.39 -1.84
CA GLY A 82 -5.92 -17.27 -3.24
C GLY A 82 -6.81 -16.05 -3.55
N PHE A 83 -7.38 -15.39 -2.54
CA PHE A 83 -8.32 -14.29 -2.76
C PHE A 83 -7.66 -13.06 -3.39
N LEU A 84 -6.39 -12.78 -3.06
CA LEU A 84 -5.74 -11.57 -3.57
C LEU A 84 -5.46 -11.65 -5.07
N CYS A 85 -5.02 -12.82 -5.52
CA CYS A 85 -4.81 -13.12 -6.93
C CYS A 85 -6.15 -13.05 -7.69
N PHE A 86 -7.19 -13.73 -7.18
CA PHE A 86 -8.52 -13.72 -7.78
C PHE A 86 -9.10 -12.31 -7.93
N LEU A 87 -9.00 -11.47 -6.89
CA LEU A 87 -9.47 -10.09 -6.95
C LEU A 87 -8.68 -9.26 -7.96
N LYS A 88 -7.35 -9.47 -8.05
CA LYS A 88 -6.51 -8.79 -9.04
C LYS A 88 -6.93 -9.15 -10.46
N GLU A 89 -7.11 -10.43 -10.75
CA GLU A 89 -7.58 -10.92 -12.05
C GLU A 89 -8.94 -10.29 -12.41
N THR A 90 -9.87 -10.27 -11.45
CA THR A 90 -11.20 -9.65 -11.64
C THR A 90 -11.07 -8.16 -11.98
N ILE A 91 -10.23 -7.41 -11.26
CA ILE A 91 -9.98 -5.98 -11.55
C ILE A 91 -9.41 -5.80 -12.96
N LEU A 92 -8.49 -6.66 -13.38
CA LEU A 92 -7.88 -6.58 -14.71
C LEU A 92 -8.86 -6.92 -15.83
N GLU A 93 -9.82 -7.83 -15.60
CA GLU A 93 -10.88 -8.15 -16.56
C GLU A 93 -11.91 -7.02 -16.70
N GLU A 94 -12.23 -6.34 -15.60
CA GLU A 94 -13.25 -5.28 -15.56
C GLU A 94 -12.69 -3.87 -15.88
N THR A 95 -11.36 -3.72 -15.98
CA THR A 95 -10.69 -2.45 -16.25
C THR A 95 -9.73 -2.56 -17.45
N ASN A 96 -9.26 -1.41 -17.95
CA ASN A 96 -8.19 -1.39 -18.97
C ASN A 96 -6.78 -1.35 -18.35
N LEU A 97 -6.63 -1.78 -17.09
CA LEU A 97 -5.34 -1.82 -16.40
C LEU A 97 -4.57 -3.07 -16.79
N THR A 98 -3.24 -2.98 -16.83
CA THR A 98 -2.38 -4.15 -16.97
C THR A 98 -1.88 -4.63 -15.59
N PRO A 99 -1.39 -5.87 -15.46
CA PRO A 99 -0.86 -6.37 -14.18
C PRO A 99 0.21 -5.45 -13.55
N GLU A 100 1.00 -4.77 -14.37
CA GLU A 100 2.05 -3.84 -13.93
C GLU A 100 1.50 -2.49 -13.46
N ASP A 101 0.28 -2.13 -13.85
CA ASP A 101 -0.40 -0.92 -13.41
C ASP A 101 -0.93 -1.04 -11.97
N ILE A 102 -1.01 -2.27 -11.43
CA ILE A 102 -1.56 -2.54 -10.10
C ILE A 102 -0.46 -2.91 -9.12
N LYS A 103 -0.44 -2.22 -7.96
CA LYS A 103 0.46 -2.52 -6.84
C LYS A 103 -0.33 -2.91 -5.62
N LEU A 104 0.01 -4.07 -5.05
CA LEU A 104 -0.57 -4.54 -3.79
C LEU A 104 0.33 -4.08 -2.64
N VAL A 105 -0.23 -3.38 -1.67
CA VAL A 105 0.50 -2.84 -0.52
C VAL A 105 -0.16 -3.33 0.77
N ILE A 106 0.59 -3.96 1.67
CA ILE A 106 0.07 -4.22 3.02
C ILE A 106 0.19 -2.96 3.86
N GLU A 107 -0.96 -2.50 4.31
CA GLU A 107 -1.16 -1.34 5.17
C GLU A 107 -1.44 -1.79 6.60
N PRO A 108 -0.56 -1.49 7.57
CA PRO A 108 -0.80 -1.77 8.98
C PRO A 108 -1.99 -0.98 9.52
N PHE A 109 -2.89 -1.62 10.27
CA PHE A 109 -4.12 -0.98 10.80
C PHE A 109 -3.89 0.32 11.60
N ASP A 110 -2.77 0.40 12.31
CA ASP A 110 -2.41 1.55 13.17
C ASP A 110 -1.64 2.64 12.42
N ILE A 111 -1.39 2.45 11.12
CA ILE A 111 -0.71 3.41 10.25
C ILE A 111 -1.73 3.82 9.18
N LEU A 112 -2.51 4.86 9.46
CA LEU A 112 -3.33 5.53 8.46
C LEU A 112 -2.42 6.07 7.36
N LEU A 113 -2.34 5.36 6.23
CA LEU A 113 -1.56 5.76 5.07
C LEU A 113 -2.24 6.88 4.25
N LYS A 114 -3.39 7.39 4.69
CA LYS A 114 -3.92 8.69 4.31
C LYS A 114 -4.53 9.39 5.54
N GLU A 115 -4.03 10.59 5.87
CA GLU A 115 -4.73 11.61 6.69
C GLU A 115 -5.31 12.68 5.77
#